data_AF-A0A914L8Y5-F1
#
_entry.id   AF-A0A914L8Y5-F1
#
_cell.length_a   1.000
_cell.length_b   1.000
_cell.length_c   1.000
_cell.angle_alpha   90.00
_cell.angle_beta   90.00
_cell.angle_gamma   90.00
#
_symmetry.space_group_name_H-M   'P 1'
#
loop_
_entity.id
_entity.type
_entity.pdbx_description
1 polymer ?
#
loop_
_entity_poly.entity_id
_entity_poly.type
_entity_poly.pdbx_seq_one_letter_code
_entity_poly.pdbx_strand_id
1 'polypeptide(L)'
;MCLPANSPARKAIEHYEPSDANYQHVLNIMKDRFGDSKRLIDNLYSELMHLPRATDASSSLRNFIDTVDRICYQLESQGQSPDSTQTMLQIRSKLPSGVLRELLMREKESRRPWTHKDLLKQLQEIISLKEEVLHCVHSMDDSTHVKRERKPQQTPPRDIVRSFAAATQPRWNQQRQYHRGTCSLCAKQGHLPSRCRIYPTARDRLRRLIEMNRCIRCLRD
;
A
#
# COMPACT_ATOMS: atom_id res chain seq x y z
N MET A 1 15.71 -0.23 -36.96
CA MET A 1 16.13 0.18 -35.61
C MET A 1 17.61 0.50 -35.64
N CYS A 2 18.01 1.72 -35.27
CA CYS A 2 19.43 2.12 -35.22
C CYS A 2 19.92 2.08 -33.77
N LEU A 3 21.19 1.70 -33.56
CA LEU A 3 21.80 1.74 -32.24
C LEU A 3 21.87 3.19 -31.73
N PRO A 4 21.51 3.47 -30.46
CA PRO A 4 21.61 4.81 -29.89
C PRO A 4 23.01 5.38 -30.05
N ALA A 5 23.12 6.69 -30.34
CA ALA A 5 24.37 7.37 -30.67
C ALA A 5 25.46 7.20 -29.59
N ASN A 6 25.07 7.06 -28.32
CA ASN A 6 25.99 6.88 -27.19
C ASN A 6 25.97 5.47 -26.58
N SER A 7 25.40 4.47 -27.28
CA SER A 7 25.36 3.12 -26.74
C SER A 7 26.74 2.46 -26.76
N PRO A 8 27.09 1.64 -25.74
CA PRO A 8 28.32 0.84 -25.74
C PRO A 8 28.43 -0.05 -26.98
N ALA A 9 27.31 -0.56 -27.47
CA ALA A 9 27.23 -1.38 -28.68
C ALA A 9 27.65 -0.61 -29.94
N ARG A 10 27.22 0.65 -30.08
CA ARG A 10 27.65 1.51 -31.19
C ARG A 10 29.14 1.82 -31.13
N LYS A 11 29.65 2.22 -29.97
CA LYS A 11 31.08 2.50 -29.77
C LYS A 11 31.96 1.29 -30.06
N ALA A 12 31.47 0.08 -29.79
CA ALA A 12 32.19 -1.16 -30.09
C ALA A 12 32.37 -1.42 -31.59
N ILE A 13 31.51 -0.83 -32.45
CA ILE A 13 31.51 -1.12 -33.89
C ILE A 13 31.76 0.11 -34.77
N GLU A 14 31.83 1.32 -34.20
CA GLU A 14 31.91 2.59 -34.95
C GLU A 14 33.19 2.75 -35.78
N HIS A 15 34.25 2.02 -35.45
CA HIS A 15 35.54 2.08 -36.12
C HIS A 15 35.65 1.12 -37.33
N TYR A 16 34.63 0.29 -37.56
CA TYR A 16 34.59 -0.64 -38.69
C TYR A 16 33.84 -0.01 -39.86
N GLU A 17 34.47 0.02 -41.02
CA GLU A 17 33.80 0.45 -42.24
C GLU A 17 32.66 -0.52 -42.60
N PRO A 18 31.47 -0.02 -43.00
CA PRO A 18 30.37 -0.86 -43.45
C PRO A 18 30.75 -1.59 -44.75
N SER A 19 31.17 -2.85 -44.62
CA SER A 19 31.51 -3.73 -45.74
C SER A 19 31.13 -5.18 -45.42
N ASP A 20 30.90 -5.99 -46.46
CA ASP A 20 30.62 -7.43 -46.29
C ASP A 20 31.77 -8.16 -45.58
N ALA A 21 33.02 -7.76 -45.84
CA ALA A 21 34.20 -8.29 -45.20
C ALA A 21 34.20 -8.05 -43.68
N ASN A 22 33.71 -6.88 -43.23
CA ASN A 22 33.64 -6.52 -41.82
C ASN A 22 32.37 -7.02 -41.12
N TYR A 23 31.33 -7.40 -41.87
CA TYR A 23 30.03 -7.75 -41.31
C TYR A 23 30.10 -8.92 -40.30
N GLN A 24 30.75 -10.02 -40.68
CA GLN A 24 30.89 -11.18 -39.80
C GLN A 24 31.72 -10.85 -38.55
N HIS A 25 32.78 -10.04 -38.72
CA HIS A 25 33.64 -9.62 -37.62
C HIS A 25 32.88 -8.74 -36.61
N VAL A 26 32.10 -7.77 -37.09
CA VAL A 26 31.25 -6.91 -36.28
C VAL A 26 30.18 -7.72 -35.54
N LEU A 27 29.55 -8.69 -36.20
CA LEU A 27 28.58 -9.59 -35.56
C LEU A 27 29.22 -10.41 -34.44
N ASN A 28 30.44 -10.90 -34.63
CA ASN A 28 31.15 -11.64 -33.60
C ASN A 28 31.49 -10.74 -32.40
N ILE A 29 31.96 -9.51 -32.62
CA ILE A 29 32.18 -8.54 -31.54
C ILE A 29 30.88 -8.30 -30.76
N MET A 30 29.77 -8.14 -31.47
CA MET A 30 28.47 -7.89 -30.85
C MET A 30 28.00 -9.09 -30.03
N LYS A 31 28.16 -10.31 -30.55
CA LYS A 31 27.84 -11.55 -29.82
C LYS A 31 28.76 -11.78 -28.63
N ASP A 32 30.06 -11.59 -28.79
CA ASP A 32 31.04 -11.82 -27.73
C ASP A 32 30.88 -10.82 -26.59
N ARG A 33 30.61 -9.55 -26.90
CA ARG A 33 30.49 -8.50 -25.88
C ARG A 33 29.10 -8.38 -25.27
N PHE A 34 28.04 -8.61 -26.06
CA PHE A 34 26.66 -8.32 -25.65
C PHE A 34 25.72 -9.52 -25.79
N GLY A 35 26.16 -10.60 -26.43
CA GLY A 35 25.39 -11.83 -26.62
C GLY A 35 25.66 -12.91 -25.57
N ASP A 36 26.35 -12.60 -24.47
CA ASP A 36 26.59 -13.53 -23.36
C ASP A 36 25.29 -13.76 -22.57
N SER A 37 24.42 -14.60 -23.14
CA SER A 37 23.12 -14.97 -22.58
C SER A 37 23.26 -15.62 -21.21
N LYS A 38 24.33 -16.40 -20.98
CA LYS A 38 24.59 -17.05 -19.70
C LYS A 38 24.84 -16.02 -18.61
N ARG A 39 25.74 -15.05 -18.85
CA ARG A 39 25.95 -13.95 -17.88
C ARG A 39 24.69 -13.14 -17.65
N LEU A 40 23.89 -12.88 -18.68
CA LEU A 40 22.62 -12.18 -18.52
C LEU A 40 21.67 -12.97 -17.60
N ILE A 41 21.51 -14.27 -17.83
CA ILE A 41 20.69 -15.15 -16.99
C ILE A 41 21.19 -15.16 -15.54
N ASP A 42 22.51 -15.31 -15.32
CA ASP A 42 23.12 -15.31 -13.98
C ASP A 42 22.87 -13.97 -13.27
N ASN A 43 23.01 -12.86 -13.98
CA ASN A 43 22.73 -11.52 -13.45
C ASN A 43 21.25 -11.34 -13.08
N LEU A 44 20.32 -11.85 -13.90
CA LEU A 44 18.88 -11.77 -13.63
C LEU A 44 18.49 -12.58 -12.37
N TYR A 45 19.01 -13.80 -12.23
CA TYR A 45 18.78 -14.59 -11.02
C TYR A 45 19.46 -13.98 -9.80
N SER A 46 20.67 -13.41 -9.95
CA SER A 46 21.35 -12.67 -8.89
C SER A 46 20.55 -11.44 -8.47
N GLU A 47 20.00 -10.69 -9.43
CA GLU A 47 19.15 -9.53 -9.14
C GLU A 47 17.90 -9.93 -8.37
N LEU A 48 17.21 -11.02 -8.78
CA LEU A 48 16.05 -11.54 -8.07
C LEU A 48 16.40 -11.99 -6.64
N MET A 49 17.55 -12.65 -6.48
CA MET A 49 18.04 -13.12 -5.18
C MET A 49 18.31 -11.96 -4.22
N HIS A 50 18.91 -10.88 -4.72
CA HIS A 50 19.28 -9.70 -3.92
C HIS A 50 18.19 -8.62 -3.88
N LEU A 51 17.05 -8.85 -4.54
CA LEU A 51 15.92 -7.93 -4.52
C LEU A 51 15.51 -7.62 -3.07
N PRO A 52 15.35 -6.33 -2.69
CA PRO A 52 14.93 -5.97 -1.35
C PRO A 52 13.50 -6.46 -1.08
N ARG A 53 13.20 -6.72 0.19
CA ARG A 53 11.84 -7.05 0.62
C ARG A 53 10.93 -5.84 0.40
N ALA A 54 9.79 -6.04 -0.26
CA ALA A 54 8.78 -5.00 -0.42
C ALA A 54 8.10 -4.69 0.92
N THR A 55 7.64 -3.45 1.09
CA THR A 55 6.82 -3.03 2.23
C THR A 55 5.34 -3.14 1.91
N ASP A 56 4.46 -2.98 2.92
CA ASP A 56 3.00 -3.02 2.71
C ASP A 56 2.42 -1.81 1.96
N ALA A 57 3.24 -0.78 1.71
CA ALA A 57 2.84 0.42 0.98
C ALA A 57 2.61 0.12 -0.53
N SER A 58 1.52 0.67 -1.09
CA SER A 58 1.14 0.46 -2.49
C SER A 58 2.26 0.80 -3.49
N SER A 59 2.99 1.90 -3.27
CA SER A 59 4.13 2.29 -4.12
C SER A 59 5.27 1.26 -4.10
N SER A 60 5.59 0.71 -2.92
CA SER A 60 6.62 -0.32 -2.78
C SER A 60 6.23 -1.63 -3.46
N LEU A 61 4.95 -2.01 -3.39
CA LEU A 61 4.44 -3.21 -4.03
C LEU A 61 4.38 -3.06 -5.57
N ARG A 62 4.07 -1.85 -6.08
CA ARG A 62 4.15 -1.56 -7.52
C ARG A 62 5.57 -1.67 -8.06
N ASN A 63 6.54 -1.02 -7.40
CA ASN A 63 7.93 -1.12 -7.82
C ASN A 63 8.44 -2.57 -7.79
N PHE A 64 7.96 -3.36 -6.81
CA PHE A 64 8.24 -4.79 -6.76
C PHE A 64 7.66 -5.54 -7.97
N ILE A 65 6.40 -5.28 -8.34
CA ILE A 65 5.79 -5.87 -9.54
C ILE A 65 6.59 -5.52 -10.77
N ASP A 66 6.88 -4.24 -11.01
CA ASP A 66 7.59 -3.78 -12.21
C ASP A 66 8.98 -4.42 -12.33
N THR A 67 9.67 -4.57 -11.20
CA THR A 67 11.01 -5.18 -11.16
C THR A 67 10.94 -6.68 -11.43
N VAL A 68 10.03 -7.41 -10.77
CA VAL A 68 9.90 -8.86 -10.96
C VAL A 68 9.38 -9.19 -12.36
N ASP A 69 8.41 -8.43 -12.87
CA ASP A 69 7.87 -8.59 -14.22
C ASP A 69 8.97 -8.45 -15.27
N ARG A 70 9.79 -7.39 -15.16
CA ARG A 70 10.95 -7.19 -16.04
C ARG A 70 11.92 -8.38 -15.96
N ILE A 71 12.29 -8.82 -14.76
CA ILE A 71 13.25 -9.92 -14.60
C ILE A 71 12.70 -11.21 -15.21
N CYS A 72 11.46 -11.57 -14.90
CA CYS A 72 10.81 -12.77 -15.42
C CYS A 72 10.67 -12.73 -16.93
N TYR A 73 10.25 -11.59 -17.50
CA TYR A 73 10.17 -11.40 -18.95
C TYR A 73 11.55 -11.56 -19.62
N GLN A 74 12.60 -10.97 -19.05
CA GLN A 74 13.95 -11.12 -19.59
C GLN A 74 14.43 -12.58 -19.51
N LEU A 75 14.13 -13.30 -18.44
CA LEU A 75 14.42 -14.73 -18.34
C LEU A 75 13.66 -15.55 -19.40
N GLU A 76 12.36 -15.31 -19.60
CA GLU A 76 11.57 -15.93 -20.67
C GLU A 76 12.18 -15.68 -22.05
N SER A 77 12.64 -14.45 -22.31
CA SER A 77 13.28 -14.09 -23.59
C SER A 77 14.59 -14.84 -23.85
N GLN A 78 15.24 -15.33 -22.79
CA GLN A 78 16.44 -16.16 -22.86
C GLN A 78 16.13 -17.68 -22.84
N GLY A 79 14.85 -18.05 -22.98
CA GLY A 79 14.39 -19.44 -22.98
C GLY A 79 14.39 -20.09 -21.59
N GLN A 80 14.50 -19.30 -20.52
CA GLN A 80 14.39 -19.80 -19.14
C GLN A 80 12.93 -19.82 -18.69
N SER A 81 12.58 -20.73 -17.79
CA SER A 81 11.26 -20.78 -17.15
C SER A 81 11.29 -20.13 -15.77
N PRO A 82 10.76 -18.90 -15.60
CA PRO A 82 10.68 -18.25 -14.30
C PRO A 82 9.64 -18.89 -13.36
N ASP A 83 8.83 -19.84 -13.84
CA ASP A 83 7.80 -20.53 -13.05
C ASP A 83 8.34 -21.72 -12.24
N SER A 84 9.66 -21.88 -12.16
CA SER A 84 10.26 -22.90 -11.30
C SER A 84 9.85 -22.70 -9.84
N THR A 85 9.68 -23.79 -9.10
CA THR A 85 9.32 -23.75 -7.66
C THR A 85 10.27 -22.86 -6.86
N GLN A 86 11.57 -22.91 -7.19
CA GLN A 86 12.60 -22.12 -6.50
C GLN A 86 12.45 -20.64 -6.79
N THR A 87 12.24 -20.26 -8.05
CA THR A 87 12.02 -18.86 -8.46
C THR A 87 10.76 -18.29 -7.79
N MET A 88 9.66 -19.05 -7.81
CA MET A 88 8.41 -18.64 -7.17
C MET A 88 8.56 -18.50 -5.65
N LEU A 89 9.29 -19.39 -4.99
CA LEU A 89 9.61 -19.28 -3.57
C LEU A 89 10.45 -18.03 -3.27
N GLN A 90 11.44 -17.72 -4.11
CA GLN A 90 12.25 -16.50 -3.98
C GLN A 90 11.39 -15.25 -4.11
N ILE A 91 10.54 -15.13 -5.13
CA ILE A 91 9.61 -14.01 -5.30
C ILE A 91 8.72 -13.85 -4.05
N ARG A 92 8.10 -14.95 -3.60
CA ARG A 92 7.22 -14.96 -2.41
C ARG A 92 7.96 -14.52 -1.15
N SER A 93 9.23 -14.90 -0.99
CA SER A 93 10.03 -14.53 0.18
C SER A 93 10.24 -13.03 0.35
N LYS A 94 10.14 -12.25 -0.74
CA LYS A 94 10.33 -10.80 -0.76
C LYS A 94 9.05 -10.01 -0.48
N LEU A 95 7.91 -10.67 -0.33
CA LEU A 95 6.63 -10.00 -0.05
C LEU A 95 6.38 -9.82 1.46
N PRO A 96 5.65 -8.78 1.88
CA PRO A 96 5.13 -8.68 3.24
C PRO A 96 4.26 -9.89 3.60
N SER A 97 4.30 -10.33 4.85
CA SER A 97 3.56 -11.52 5.30
C SER A 97 2.04 -11.37 5.15
N GLY A 98 1.50 -10.16 5.34
CA GLY A 98 0.08 -9.87 5.15
C GLY A 98 -0.37 -10.12 3.71
N VAL A 99 0.36 -9.54 2.75
CA VAL A 99 0.12 -9.70 1.31
C VAL A 99 0.34 -11.14 0.87
N LEU A 100 1.43 -11.79 1.32
CA LEU A 100 1.73 -13.17 0.99
C LEU A 100 0.61 -14.12 1.46
N ARG A 101 0.09 -13.91 2.68
CA ARG A 101 -1.02 -14.70 3.21
C ARG A 101 -2.25 -14.62 2.29
N GLU A 102 -2.60 -13.40 1.86
CA GLU A 102 -3.74 -13.18 0.98
C GLU A 102 -3.54 -13.84 -0.40
N LEU A 103 -2.36 -13.70 -0.99
CA LEU A 103 -2.03 -14.37 -2.26
C LEU A 103 -2.14 -15.90 -2.15
N LEU A 104 -1.62 -16.50 -1.08
CA LEU A 104 -1.70 -17.95 -0.85
C LEU A 104 -3.15 -18.43 -0.63
N MET A 105 -4.02 -17.61 -0.05
CA MET A 105 -5.44 -17.93 0.06
C MET A 105 -6.10 -17.97 -1.32
N ARG A 106 -5.90 -16.91 -2.12
CA ARG A 106 -6.42 -16.82 -3.49
C ARG A 106 -5.89 -17.94 -4.40
N GLU A 107 -4.62 -18.33 -4.25
CA GLU A 107 -4.03 -19.44 -5.01
C GLU A 107 -4.73 -20.76 -4.70
N LYS A 108 -4.95 -21.06 -3.41
CA LYS A 108 -5.68 -22.28 -2.98
C LYS A 108 -7.10 -22.31 -3.54
N GLU A 109 -7.79 -21.17 -3.54
CA GLU A 109 -9.14 -21.05 -4.08
C GLU A 109 -9.19 -21.30 -5.60
N SER A 110 -8.14 -20.89 -6.32
CA SER A 110 -8.06 -21.09 -7.77
C SER A 110 -7.89 -22.56 -8.19
N ARG A 111 -7.53 -23.47 -7.26
CA ARG A 111 -7.32 -24.91 -7.47
C ARG A 111 -6.35 -25.26 -8.62
N ARG A 112 -5.45 -24.35 -8.98
CA ARG A 112 -4.41 -24.54 -10.00
C ARG A 112 -3.08 -23.93 -9.53
N PRO A 113 -1.93 -24.46 -9.98
CA PRO A 113 -0.66 -23.81 -9.73
C PRO A 113 -0.65 -22.43 -10.40
N TRP A 114 -0.12 -21.43 -9.68
CA TRP A 114 0.09 -20.10 -10.24
C TRP A 114 1.42 -19.98 -10.94
N THR A 115 1.39 -19.29 -12.09
CA THR A 115 2.60 -18.73 -12.71
C THR A 115 3.02 -17.44 -12.00
N HIS A 116 4.22 -16.95 -12.28
CA HIS A 116 4.65 -15.61 -11.86
C HIS A 116 3.67 -14.53 -12.37
N LYS A 117 3.14 -14.67 -13.59
CA LYS A 117 2.15 -13.74 -14.18
C LYS A 117 0.86 -13.72 -13.37
N ASP A 118 0.36 -14.88 -12.96
CA ASP A 118 -0.82 -14.97 -12.09
C ASP A 118 -0.57 -14.28 -10.75
N LEU A 119 0.59 -14.53 -10.13
CA LEU A 119 0.98 -13.92 -8.86
C LEU A 119 1.05 -12.39 -8.98
N LEU A 120 1.68 -11.86 -10.03
CA LEU A 120 1.81 -10.42 -10.24
C LEU A 120 0.46 -9.76 -10.52
N LYS A 121 -0.40 -10.39 -11.33
CA LYS A 121 -1.77 -9.93 -11.57
C LYS A 121 -2.59 -9.86 -10.29
N GLN A 122 -2.50 -10.89 -9.46
CA GLN A 122 -3.22 -10.93 -8.18
C GLN A 122 -2.67 -9.91 -7.19
N LEU A 123 -1.35 -9.67 -7.21
CA LEU A 123 -0.75 -8.60 -6.42
C LEU A 123 -1.21 -7.21 -6.87
N GLN A 124 -1.35 -6.97 -8.18
CA GLN A 124 -1.92 -5.72 -8.70
C GLN A 124 -3.34 -5.49 -8.19
N GLU A 125 -4.18 -6.54 -8.20
CA GLU A 125 -5.55 -6.48 -7.68
C GLU A 125 -5.58 -6.13 -6.19
N ILE A 126 -4.71 -6.72 -5.37
CA ILE A 126 -4.56 -6.37 -3.95
C ILE A 126 -4.20 -4.88 -3.78
N ILE A 127 -3.30 -4.35 -4.61
CA ILE A 127 -2.90 -2.94 -4.54
C ILE A 127 -4.07 -2.03 -4.89
N SER A 128 -4.81 -2.34 -5.96
CA SER A 128 -6.00 -1.56 -6.36
C SER A 128 -7.03 -1.53 -5.24
N LEU A 129 -7.34 -2.67 -4.63
CA LEU A 129 -8.26 -2.75 -3.50
C LEU A 129 -7.77 -1.94 -2.28
N LYS A 130 -6.47 -1.99 -1.96
CA LYS A 130 -5.89 -1.17 -0.89
C LYS A 130 -6.12 0.32 -1.16
N GLU A 131 -5.97 0.77 -2.39
CA GLU A 131 -6.15 2.17 -2.77
C GLU A 131 -7.61 2.60 -2.80
N GLU A 132 -8.51 1.74 -3.27
CA GLU A 132 -9.95 1.97 -3.21
C GLU A 132 -10.42 2.10 -1.76
N VAL A 133 -9.94 1.24 -0.87
CA VAL A 133 -10.23 1.32 0.57
C VAL A 133 -9.72 2.64 1.14
N LEU A 134 -8.49 3.03 0.83
CA LEU A 134 -7.94 4.31 1.26
C LEU A 134 -8.80 5.47 0.75
N HIS A 135 -9.20 5.47 -0.51
CA HIS A 135 -10.07 6.48 -1.09
C HIS A 135 -11.42 6.57 -0.37
N CYS A 136 -12.09 5.44 -0.13
CA CYS A 136 -13.36 5.38 0.60
C CYS A 136 -13.24 5.92 2.03
N VAL A 137 -12.17 5.58 2.75
CA VAL A 137 -11.94 6.06 4.11
C VAL A 137 -11.69 7.58 4.15
N HIS A 138 -10.93 8.13 3.20
CA HIS A 138 -10.67 9.56 3.12
C HIS A 138 -11.91 10.36 2.67
N SER A 139 -12.69 9.84 1.73
CA SER A 139 -13.95 10.46 1.26
C SER A 139 -15.01 10.56 2.36
N MET A 140 -15.05 9.59 3.28
CA MET A 140 -15.92 9.62 4.45
C MET A 140 -15.49 10.65 5.52
N ASP A 141 -14.20 10.99 5.61
CA ASP A 141 -13.69 11.99 6.56
C ASP A 141 -14.01 13.42 6.08
N ASP A 142 -13.87 13.69 4.78
CA ASP A 142 -14.11 15.01 4.19
C ASP A 142 -15.60 15.44 4.24
N SER A 143 -16.51 14.47 4.25
CA SER A 143 -17.96 14.70 4.38
C SER A 143 -18.38 15.22 5.77
N THR A 144 -17.48 15.26 6.77
CA THR A 144 -17.78 15.83 8.10
C THR A 144 -17.38 17.30 8.25
N HIS A 145 -16.77 17.91 7.22
CA HIS A 145 -16.36 19.31 7.22
C HIS A 145 -17.29 20.21 6.39
N VAL A 146 -18.61 20.00 6.47
CA VAL A 146 -19.58 21.02 6.04
C VAL A 146 -19.33 22.27 6.87
N LYS A 147 -18.81 23.32 6.22
CA LYS A 147 -18.73 24.69 6.74
C LYS A 147 -20.08 25.04 7.37
N ARG A 148 -20.15 24.99 8.71
CA ARG A 148 -21.25 25.59 9.46
C ARG A 148 -21.17 27.10 9.22
N GLU A 149 -21.90 27.57 8.23
CA GLU A 149 -22.24 28.98 8.12
C GLU A 149 -22.85 29.41 9.45
N ARG A 150 -22.19 30.37 10.10
CA ARG A 150 -22.66 30.95 11.35
C ARG A 150 -23.92 31.77 11.04
N LYS A 151 -25.09 31.15 11.18
CA LYS A 151 -26.35 31.89 11.24
C LYS A 151 -26.32 32.81 12.47
N PRO A 152 -26.63 34.12 12.36
CA PRO A 152 -26.62 35.03 13.49
C PRO A 152 -27.65 34.60 14.54
N GLN A 153 -27.25 34.60 15.81
CA GLN A 153 -28.14 34.39 16.95
C GLN A 153 -29.15 35.53 17.02
N GLN A 154 -30.41 35.26 16.70
CA GLN A 154 -31.53 36.10 17.12
C GLN A 154 -32.08 35.52 18.43
N THR A 155 -32.02 36.32 19.49
CA THR A 155 -32.65 36.06 20.79
C THR A 155 -34.18 36.01 20.64
N PRO A 156 -34.90 35.07 21.27
CA PRO A 156 -36.35 35.05 21.20
C PRO A 156 -36.95 36.03 22.24
N PRO A 157 -37.99 36.80 21.90
CA PRO A 157 -38.84 37.43 22.91
C PRO A 157 -39.75 36.37 23.53
N ARG A 158 -39.95 36.48 24.84
CA ARG A 158 -40.94 35.76 25.61
C ARG A 158 -42.33 36.18 25.13
N ASP A 159 -43.24 35.22 24.94
CA ASP A 159 -44.56 35.25 25.58
C ASP A 159 -45.37 33.96 25.38
N ILE A 160 -46.31 33.81 26.30
CA ILE A 160 -47.09 32.64 26.71
C ILE A 160 -48.13 32.23 25.65
N VAL A 161 -48.43 30.91 25.52
CA VAL A 161 -49.78 30.31 25.60
C VAL A 161 -49.70 28.78 25.48
N ARG A 162 -50.50 28.10 26.31
CA ARG A 162 -50.68 26.65 26.45
C ARG A 162 -51.42 26.04 25.25
N SER A 163 -51.12 24.78 24.88
CA SER A 163 -52.07 23.64 24.94
C SER A 163 -51.62 22.37 24.18
N PHE A 164 -51.78 21.24 24.88
CA PHE A 164 -52.16 19.86 24.47
C PHE A 164 -51.48 19.16 23.27
N ALA A 165 -50.74 18.06 23.54
CA ALA A 165 -51.20 16.68 23.32
C ALA A 165 -50.05 15.63 23.32
N ALA A 166 -50.40 14.46 23.89
CA ALA A 166 -49.89 13.10 23.62
C ALA A 166 -48.47 12.66 24.07
N ALA A 167 -48.45 11.84 25.12
CA ALA A 167 -47.59 10.67 25.25
C ALA A 167 -47.73 9.78 23.98
N THR A 168 -46.76 9.04 23.45
CA THR A 168 -45.80 8.13 24.08
C THR A 168 -44.81 7.63 22.99
N GLN A 169 -43.62 7.17 23.40
CA GLN A 169 -42.54 6.46 22.67
C GLN A 169 -41.38 7.32 22.11
N PRO A 170 -40.23 7.40 22.82
CA PRO A 170 -38.97 7.79 22.21
C PRO A 170 -38.38 6.61 21.43
N ARG A 171 -38.39 6.77 20.11
CA ARG A 171 -37.57 6.02 19.16
C ARG A 171 -36.10 6.09 19.62
N TRP A 172 -35.46 4.92 19.69
CA TRP A 172 -34.05 4.72 20.01
C TRP A 172 -33.15 5.71 19.28
N ASN A 173 -32.82 6.82 19.93
CA ASN A 173 -31.86 7.80 19.47
C ASN A 173 -30.98 8.16 20.67
N GLN A 174 -30.07 7.24 21.01
CA GLN A 174 -28.91 7.56 21.85
C GLN A 174 -27.93 8.39 21.00
N GLN A 175 -28.40 9.59 20.65
CA GLN A 175 -27.61 10.58 19.97
C GLN A 175 -26.64 11.15 21.00
N ARG A 176 -25.44 10.57 21.01
CA ARG A 176 -24.15 11.20 21.34
C ARG A 176 -24.32 12.52 22.09
N GLN A 177 -24.68 12.44 23.37
CA GLN A 177 -24.42 13.51 24.32
C GLN A 177 -22.91 13.48 24.55
N TYR A 178 -22.16 14.00 23.58
CA TYR A 178 -20.73 14.24 23.71
C TYR A 178 -20.60 15.33 24.77
N HIS A 179 -20.37 14.85 26.00
CA HIS A 179 -20.31 15.66 27.17
C HIS A 179 -19.44 16.90 26.91
N ARG A 180 -19.97 18.06 27.29
CA ARG A 180 -19.17 19.14 27.90
C ARG A 180 -18.61 18.59 29.22
N GLY A 181 -17.78 17.56 29.13
CA GLY A 181 -17.36 16.70 30.22
C GLY A 181 -15.89 16.88 30.52
N THR A 182 -15.55 16.72 31.79
CA THR A 182 -14.19 16.62 32.27
C THR A 182 -13.44 15.49 31.55
N CYS A 183 -12.17 15.72 31.24
CA CYS A 183 -11.27 14.71 30.68
C CYS A 183 -11.17 13.51 31.63
N SER A 184 -11.47 12.30 31.16
CA SER A 184 -11.45 11.09 31.99
C SER A 184 -10.07 10.70 32.54
N LEU A 185 -8.98 11.30 32.05
CA LEU A 185 -7.61 11.01 32.53
C LEU A 185 -7.14 11.97 33.63
N CYS A 186 -7.53 13.25 33.55
CA CYS A 186 -7.05 14.30 34.45
C CYS A 186 -8.16 15.09 35.14
N ALA A 187 -9.42 14.72 34.92
CA ALA A 187 -10.63 15.37 35.42
C ALA A 187 -10.77 16.88 35.09
N LYS A 188 -9.93 17.44 34.21
CA LYS A 188 -10.03 18.85 33.79
C LYS A 188 -10.97 19.03 32.60
N GLN A 189 -11.72 20.13 32.59
CA GLN A 189 -12.64 20.45 31.50
C GLN A 189 -11.90 20.98 30.26
N GLY A 190 -12.62 21.07 29.13
CA GLY A 190 -12.14 21.77 27.94
C GLY A 190 -11.28 20.98 26.96
N HIS A 191 -11.08 19.67 27.18
CA HIS A 191 -10.37 18.81 26.21
C HIS A 191 -10.77 17.34 26.32
N LEU A 192 -10.56 16.60 25.23
CA LEU A 192 -10.71 15.14 25.19
C LEU A 192 -9.47 14.45 25.78
N PRO A 193 -9.62 13.25 26.38
CA PRO A 193 -8.52 12.39 26.83
C PRO A 193 -7.39 12.21 25.81
N SER A 194 -7.72 12.10 24.52
CA SER A 194 -6.76 11.97 23.41
C SER A 194 -5.87 13.19 23.23
N ARG A 195 -6.31 14.38 23.67
CA ARG A 195 -5.57 15.65 23.64
C ARG A 195 -5.15 16.12 25.03
N CYS A 196 -5.11 15.22 26.01
CA CYS A 196 -4.66 15.54 27.36
C CYS A 196 -3.18 15.96 27.35
N ARG A 197 -2.89 17.17 27.84
CA ARG A 197 -1.52 17.70 27.98
C ARG A 197 -0.79 17.14 29.20
N ILE A 198 -1.52 16.64 30.20
CA ILE A 198 -0.93 16.00 31.40
C ILE A 198 -0.41 14.60 31.06
N TYR A 199 -1.08 13.90 30.14
CA TYR A 199 -0.67 12.58 29.65
C TYR A 199 -0.47 12.67 28.12
N PRO A 200 0.69 13.15 27.65
CA PRO A 200 0.90 13.54 26.25
C PRO A 200 1.07 12.33 25.32
N THR A 201 1.69 11.24 25.78
CA THR A 201 1.95 10.06 24.94
C THR A 201 0.88 8.99 25.09
N ALA A 202 0.71 8.13 24.08
CA ALA A 202 -0.18 6.98 24.15
C ALA A 202 0.18 6.03 25.32
N ARG A 203 1.48 5.90 25.62
CA ARG A 203 1.99 5.08 26.72
C ARG A 203 1.59 5.63 28.09
N ASP A 204 1.64 6.95 28.28
CA ASP A 204 1.25 7.60 29.54
C ASP A 204 -0.27 7.50 29.76
N ARG A 205 -1.06 7.67 28.69
CA ARG A 205 -2.52 7.50 28.74
C ARG A 205 -2.91 6.06 29.10
N LEU A 206 -2.21 5.07 28.53
CA LEU A 206 -2.43 3.66 28.82
C LEU A 206 -2.10 3.32 30.28
N ARG A 207 -0.93 3.77 30.78
CA ARG A 207 -0.54 3.59 32.18
C ARG A 207 -1.57 4.20 33.13
N ARG A 208 -2.07 5.39 32.81
CA ARG A 208 -3.08 6.06 33.62
C ARG A 208 -4.42 5.34 33.65
N LEU A 209 -4.85 4.74 32.54
CA LEU A 209 -6.08 3.95 32.50
C LEU A 209 -5.97 2.67 33.31
N ILE A 210 -4.79 2.04 33.33
CA ILE A 210 -4.50 0.86 34.18
C ILE A 210 -4.54 1.26 35.66
N GLU A 211 -3.89 2.37 36.05
CA GLU A 211 -3.93 2.88 37.43
C GLU A 211 -5.36 3.20 37.91
N MET A 212 -6.22 3.66 37.00
CA MET A 212 -7.61 3.99 37.30
C MET A 212 -8.57 2.80 37.15
N ASN A 213 -8.07 1.59 36.84
CA ASN A 213 -8.86 0.39 36.53
C ASN A 213 -9.95 0.61 35.48
N ARG A 214 -9.63 1.35 34.41
CA ARG A 214 -10.55 1.65 33.32
C ARG A 214 -10.27 0.84 32.08
N CYS A 215 -11.33 0.46 31.38
CA CYS A 215 -11.21 -0.24 30.11
C CYS A 215 -10.49 0.64 29.06
N ILE A 216 -9.42 0.10 28.47
CA ILE A 216 -8.59 0.77 27.48
C ILE A 216 -9.38 1.12 26.20
N ARG A 217 -10.44 0.36 25.92
CA ARG A 217 -11.26 0.52 24.71
C ARG A 217 -12.42 1.52 24.88
N CYS A 218 -13.05 1.57 26.05
CA CYS A 218 -14.26 2.40 26.26
C CYS A 218 -14.11 3.50 27.35
N LEU A 219 -12.98 3.55 28.06
CA LEU A 219 -12.63 4.57 29.07
C LEU A 219 -13.60 4.66 30.27
N ARG A 220 -14.43 3.64 30.46
CA ARG A 220 -15.34 3.44 31.60
C ARG A 220 -14.73 2.45 32.59
N ASP A 221 -15.22 2.51 33.82
CA ASP A 221 -14.92 1.53 34.87
C ASP A 221 -15.54 0.16 34.51
#